data_AF-A0A3E3K4R1-F1
#
_entry.id   AF-A0A3E3K4R1-F1
#
_cell.length_a   1.000
_cell.length_b   1.000
_cell.length_c   1.000
_cell.angle_alpha   90.00
_cell.angle_beta   90.00
_cell.angle_gamma   90.00
#
_symmetry.space_group_name_H-M   'P 1'
#
loop_
_entity.id
_entity.type
_entity.pdbx_description
1 polymer ?
#
loop_
_entity_poly.entity_id
_entity_poly.type
_entity_poly.pdbx_seq_one_letter_code
_entity_poly.pdbx_strand_id
1 'polypeptide(L)'
;MHCDTKTILDKVKSSVILVTDDCEVEYENIGGIPAEALSDDVIVVGIEARDNKVILRLKKSGIEKNDLDVDWVKEDMERTGMEPSFF
;
A
#
# COMPACT_ATOMS: atom_id res chain seq x y z
N MET A 1 19.01 -10.85 7.29
CA MET A 1 18.20 -10.11 8.28
C MET A 1 17.05 -9.50 7.50
N HIS A 2 15.87 -10.14 7.54
CA HIS A 2 14.67 -9.67 6.86
C HIS A 2 14.04 -8.66 7.80
N CYS A 3 14.17 -7.36 7.50
CA CYS A 3 13.51 -6.33 8.28
C CYS A 3 12.20 -6.00 7.59
N ASP A 4 11.11 -6.56 8.11
CA ASP A 4 9.77 -6.17 7.70
C ASP A 4 9.61 -4.67 7.91
N THR A 5 9.25 -3.96 6.85
CA THR A 5 9.09 -2.50 6.84
C THR A 5 8.16 -2.03 7.97
N LYS A 6 7.15 -2.84 8.31
CA LYS A 6 6.25 -2.62 9.47
C LYS A 6 7.00 -2.48 10.80
N THR A 7 8.02 -3.30 11.06
CA THR A 7 8.76 -3.29 12.33
C THR A 7 9.67 -2.07 12.46
N ILE A 8 10.16 -1.52 11.33
CA ILE A 8 10.96 -0.29 11.32
C ILE A 8 10.05 0.91 11.58
N LEU A 9 8.89 0.94 10.93
CA LEU A 9 7.89 1.99 11.09
C LEU A 9 7.39 2.08 12.54
N ASP A 10 7.08 0.95 13.19
CA ASP A 10 6.58 0.93 14.58
C ASP A 10 7.53 1.60 15.60
N LYS A 11 8.83 1.69 15.29
CA LYS A 11 9.83 2.35 16.14
C LYS A 11 9.92 3.86 15.94
N VAL A 12 9.27 4.41 14.92
CA VAL A 12 9.24 5.84 14.64
C VAL A 12 8.25 6.51 15.59
N LYS A 13 8.79 7.16 16.64
CA LYS A 13 8.02 7.98 17.59
C LYS A 13 7.88 9.45 17.17
N SER A 14 8.44 9.80 16.01
CA SER A 14 8.40 11.15 15.45
C SER A 14 7.19 11.35 14.55
N SER A 15 6.88 12.63 14.27
CA SER A 15 5.87 12.95 13.27
C SER A 15 6.28 12.45 11.88
N VAL A 16 5.26 12.01 11.15
CA VAL A 16 5.39 11.36 9.85
C VAL A 16 4.63 12.16 8.82
N ILE A 17 5.30 12.54 7.75
CA ILE A 17 4.72 13.21 6.60
C ILE A 17 4.48 12.16 5.53
N LEU A 18 3.23 11.99 5.15
CA LEU A 18 2.81 11.18 4.03
C LEU A 18 2.72 12.03 2.78
N VAL A 19 3.44 11.64 1.75
CA VAL A 19 3.44 12.29 0.44
C VAL A 19 2.85 11.31 -0.57
N THR A 20 1.68 11.63 -1.10
CA THR A 20 1.05 10.93 -2.23
C THR A 20 1.18 11.78 -3.50
N ASP A 21 0.81 11.24 -4.65
CA ASP A 21 0.80 11.99 -5.91
C ASP A 21 -0.11 13.24 -5.86
N ASP A 22 -1.15 13.22 -5.01
CA ASP A 22 -2.16 14.28 -4.92
C ASP A 22 -1.96 15.22 -3.72
N CYS A 23 -1.41 14.73 -2.59
CA CYS A 23 -1.40 15.47 -1.32
C CYS A 23 -0.19 15.16 -0.44
N GLU A 24 0.20 16.13 0.39
CA GLU A 24 1.10 15.93 1.53
C GLU A 24 0.32 16.14 2.84
N VAL A 25 0.39 15.16 3.75
CA VAL A 25 -0.31 15.19 5.04
C VAL A 25 0.66 14.82 6.16
N GLU A 26 0.73 15.66 7.20
CA GLU A 26 1.52 15.37 8.40
C GLU A 26 0.66 14.71 9.48
N TYR A 27 1.19 13.64 10.04
CA TYR A 27 0.64 12.89 11.17
C TYR A 27 1.60 12.99 12.36
N GLU A 28 1.06 13.10 13.57
CA GLU A 28 1.88 13.18 14.79
C GLU A 28 2.73 11.91 15.01
N ASN A 29 2.26 10.76 14.51
CA ASN A 29 2.95 9.48 14.53
C ASN A 29 2.29 8.50 13.52
N ILE A 30 2.91 7.33 13.33
CA ILE A 30 2.41 6.29 12.43
C ILE A 30 1.05 5.73 12.83
N GLY A 31 0.74 5.67 14.13
CA GLY A 31 -0.56 5.20 14.62
C GLY A 31 -1.73 6.13 14.24
N GLY A 32 -1.45 7.38 13.88
CA GLY A 32 -2.45 8.32 13.37
C GLY A 32 -2.76 8.15 11.88
N ILE A 33 -1.98 7.34 11.16
CA ILE A 33 -2.17 7.11 9.73
C ILE A 33 -3.35 6.14 9.55
N PRO A 34 -4.39 6.50 8.80
CA PRO A 34 -5.49 5.58 8.53
C PRO A 34 -4.98 4.37 7.75
N ALA A 35 -5.42 3.16 8.12
CA ALA A 35 -5.00 1.92 7.46
C ALA A 35 -5.32 1.93 5.95
N GLU A 36 -6.37 2.66 5.56
CA GLU A 36 -6.78 2.90 4.17
C GLU A 36 -5.71 3.64 3.35
N ALA A 37 -4.93 4.53 3.98
CA ALA A 37 -3.83 5.24 3.33
C ALA A 37 -2.58 4.35 3.12
N LEU A 38 -2.53 3.21 3.82
CA LEU A 38 -1.48 2.19 3.70
C LEU A 38 -2.07 0.87 3.16
N SER A 39 -3.10 0.96 2.32
CA SER A 39 -3.73 -0.21 1.70
C SER A 39 -2.73 -1.00 0.85
N ASP A 40 -3.04 -2.27 0.57
CA ASP A 40 -2.18 -3.16 -0.24
C ASP A 40 -1.90 -2.60 -1.65
N ASP A 41 -2.73 -1.67 -2.12
CA ASP A 41 -2.63 -1.08 -3.45
C ASP A 41 -1.69 0.14 -3.47
N VAL A 42 -0.94 0.37 -2.39
CA VAL A 42 -0.02 1.50 -2.25
C VAL A 42 1.37 0.99 -1.89
N ILE A 43 2.36 1.36 -2.70
CA ILE A 43 3.77 1.03 -2.49
C ILE A 43 4.53 2.22 -1.92
N VAL A 44 5.45 1.94 -1.00
CA VAL A 44 6.42 2.92 -0.52
C VAL A 44 7.51 3.09 -1.58
N VAL A 45 7.56 4.26 -2.20
CA VAL A 45 8.57 4.59 -3.24
C VAL A 45 9.79 5.30 -2.67
N GLY A 46 9.69 5.84 -1.46
CA GLY A 46 10.80 6.52 -0.80
C GLY A 46 10.55 6.74 0.68
N ILE A 47 11.64 6.69 1.45
CA ILE A 47 11.65 7.03 2.87
C ILE A 47 12.78 8.03 3.10
N GLU A 48 12.44 9.20 3.62
CA GLU A 48 13.41 10.23 3.98
C GLU A 48 13.24 10.61 5.46
N ALA A 49 14.30 11.11 6.07
CA ALA A 49 14.25 11.66 7.42
C ALA A 49 14.82 13.08 7.39
N ARG A 50 14.02 14.07 7.82
CA ARG A 50 14.40 15.47 7.81
C ARG A 50 13.77 16.20 9.00
N ASP A 51 14.53 17.06 9.66
CA ASP A 51 14.05 17.91 10.76
C ASP A 51 13.29 17.14 11.87
N ASN A 52 13.84 15.98 12.27
CA ASN A 52 13.23 15.02 13.22
C ASN A 52 11.90 14.40 12.77
N LYS A 53 11.54 14.53 11.50
CA LYS A 53 10.34 13.92 10.90
C LYS A 53 10.73 12.84 9.91
N VAL A 54 9.85 11.84 9.75
CA VAL A 54 9.97 10.83 8.70
C VAL A 54 9.03 11.18 7.56
N ILE A 55 9.53 11.19 6.34
CA ILE A 55 8.74 11.45 5.13
C ILE A 55 8.58 10.12 4.40
N LEU A 56 7.34 9.68 4.27
CA LEU A 56 6.95 8.48 3.52
C LEU A 56 6.35 8.92 2.19
N ARG A 57 7.04 8.59 1.10
CA ARG A 57 6.50 8.77 -0.24
C ARG A 57 5.79 7.50 -0.66
N LEU A 58 4.50 7.65 -0.92
CA LEU A 58 3.61 6.59 -1.33
C LEU A 58 3.17 6.81 -2.77
N LYS A 59 3.06 5.72 -3.52
CA LYS A 59 2.50 5.72 -4.86
C LYS A 59 1.48 4.61 -4.97
N LYS A 60 0.35 4.87 -5.65
CA LYS A 60 -0.57 3.79 -5.99
C LYS A 60 0.18 2.77 -6.85
N SER A 61 0.22 1.55 -6.36
CA SER A 61 0.64 0.39 -7.13
C SER A 61 -0.36 0.29 -8.28
N GLY A 62 0.09 0.46 -9.52
CA GLY A 62 -0.74 0.19 -10.70
C GLY A 62 -1.07 -1.30 -10.88
N ILE A 63 -0.89 -2.11 -9.83
CA ILE A 63 -1.28 -3.50 -9.75
C ILE A 63 -2.76 -3.49 -9.36
N GLU A 64 -3.64 -3.51 -10.36
CA GLU A 64 -5.03 -3.89 -10.14
C GLU A 64 -5.01 -5.30 -9.54
N LYS A 65 -5.50 -5.48 -8.30
CA LYS A 65 -5.84 -6.82 -7.81
C LYS A 65 -6.78 -7.42 -8.85
N ASN A 66 -6.39 -8.55 -9.45
CA ASN A 66 -7.19 -9.21 -10.48
C ASN A 66 -8.57 -9.47 -9.89
N ASP A 67 -9.56 -8.72 -10.35
CA ASP A 67 -10.91 -8.76 -9.80
C ASP A 67 -11.58 -10.02 -10.37
N LEU A 68 -11.52 -11.12 -9.61
CA LEU A 68 -12.06 -12.41 -10.03
C LEU A 68 -13.60 -12.44 -10.07
N ASP A 69 -14.29 -11.35 -9.67
CA ASP A 69 -15.77 -11.28 -9.63
C ASP A 69 -16.40 -10.66 -10.89
N VAL A 70 -15.59 -10.30 -11.87
CA VAL A 70 -16.00 -9.78 -13.18
C VAL A 70 -16.72 -10.84 -14.02
N ASP A 71 -17.73 -10.42 -14.81
CA ASP A 71 -18.62 -11.33 -15.56
C ASP A 71 -17.87 -12.32 -16.46
N TRP A 72 -16.72 -11.92 -17.05
CA TRP A 72 -15.93 -12.81 -17.90
C TRP A 72 -15.29 -13.98 -17.14
N VAL A 73 -14.97 -13.81 -15.85
CA VAL A 73 -14.43 -14.90 -15.01
C VAL A 73 -15.53 -15.90 -14.68
N LYS A 74 -16.76 -15.42 -14.45
CA LYS A 74 -17.94 -16.28 -14.24
C LYS A 74 -18.24 -17.08 -15.51
N GLU A 75 -18.27 -16.42 -16.67
CA GLU A 75 -18.49 -17.09 -17.95
C GLU A 75 -17.39 -18.12 -18.29
N ASP A 76 -16.11 -17.82 -17.98
CA ASP A 76 -15.02 -18.76 -18.26
C ASP A 76 -15.00 -19.93 -17.28
N MET A 77 -15.33 -19.72 -15.99
CA MET A 77 -15.54 -20.80 -15.02
C MET A 77 -16.74 -21.68 -15.37
N GLU A 78 -17.86 -21.12 -15.85
CA GLU A 78 -19.01 -21.92 -16.32
C GLU A 78 -18.65 -22.77 -17.55
N ARG A 79 -17.78 -22.26 -18.41
CA ARG A 79 -17.37 -22.95 -19.63
C ARG A 79 -16.30 -24.02 -19.41
N THR A 80 -15.35 -23.77 -18.52
CA THR A 80 -14.17 -24.63 -18.34
C THR A 80 -14.19 -25.45 -17.05
N GLY A 81 -15.00 -25.05 -16.06
CA GLY A 81 -15.07 -25.68 -14.75
C GLY A 81 -13.83 -25.49 -13.88
N MET A 82 -12.91 -24.60 -14.29
CA MET A 82 -11.68 -24.30 -13.58
C MET A 82 -11.53 -22.79 -13.37
N GLU A 83 -10.96 -22.39 -12.24
CA GLU A 83 -10.63 -20.98 -12.05
C GLU A 83 -9.52 -20.58 -13.03
N PRO A 84 -9.66 -19.45 -13.75
CA PRO A 84 -8.63 -19.01 -14.69
C PRO A 84 -7.31 -18.76 -13.96
N SER A 85 -6.27 -19.53 -14.29
CA SER A 85 -4.93 -19.30 -13.75
C SER A 85 -4.15 -18.34 -14.64
N PHE A 86 -3.88 -17.14 -14.14
CA PHE A 86 -3.00 -16.17 -14.79
C PHE A 86 -1.81 -15.89 -13.88
N PHE A 87 -0.92 -16.87 -13.81
CA PHE A 87 0.45 -16.74 -13.30
C PHE A 87 1.43 -16.66 -14.47
#